data_AF-A0A0D6DT21-F1
#
_entry.id   AF-A0A0D6DT21-F1
#
_cell.length_a   1.000
_cell.length_b   1.000
_cell.length_c   1.000
_cell.angle_alpha   90.00
_cell.angle_beta   90.00
_cell.angle_gamma   90.00
#
_symmetry.space_group_name_H-M   'P 1'
#
loop_
_entity.id
_entity.type
_entity.pdbx_description
1 polymer ?
#
loop_
_entity_poly.entity_id
_entity_poly.type
_entity_poly.pdbx_seq_one_letter_code
_entity_poly.pdbx_strand_id
1 'polypeptide(L)' 'ARERQDRKRNLNRYIPDVARAIMETLGEIADESPPKRPQYDKEDEELLEKVNSEEVTEMTFRDCLTQHVEQ' A
#
# COMPACT_ATOMS: atom_id res chain seq x y z
N ALA A 1 -13.14 18.97 -18.01
CA ALA A 1 -11.90 19.54 -17.44
C ALA A 1 -12.00 19.69 -15.91
N ARG A 2 -12.99 20.43 -15.38
CA ARG A 2 -13.15 20.69 -13.94
C ARG A 2 -13.41 19.45 -13.09
N GLU A 3 -14.36 18.59 -13.50
CA GLU A 3 -14.69 17.36 -12.77
C GLU A 3 -13.49 16.41 -12.59
N ARG A 4 -12.62 16.28 -13.60
CA ARG A 4 -11.40 15.48 -13.50
C ARG A 4 -10.41 16.07 -12.49
N GLN A 5 -10.27 17.39 -12.44
CA GLN A 5 -9.43 18.06 -11.45
C GLN A 5 -10.00 17.94 -10.04
N ASP A 6 -11.31 18.11 -9.85
CA ASP A 6 -11.97 17.91 -8.56
C ASP A 6 -11.85 16.47 -8.08
N ARG A 7 -12.00 15.48 -8.98
CA ARG A 7 -11.77 14.07 -8.66
C ARG A 7 -10.32 13.81 -8.24
N LYS A 8 -9.34 14.33 -8.99
CA LYS A 8 -7.91 14.21 -8.68
C LYS A 8 -7.59 14.82 -7.31
N ARG A 9 -8.11 16.02 -7.03
CA ARG A 9 -7.96 16.69 -5.73
C ARG A 9 -8.59 15.91 -4.58
N ASN A 10 -9.77 15.34 -4.80
CA ASN A 10 -10.44 14.51 -3.80
C ASN A 10 -9.64 13.23 -3.53
N LEU A 11 -9.13 12.55 -4.56
CA LEU A 11 -8.30 11.35 -4.38
C LEU A 11 -7.01 11.68 -3.62
N ASN A 12 -6.28 12.72 -4.02
CA ASN A 12 -5.07 13.16 -3.33
C ASN A 12 -5.28 13.46 -1.84
N ARG A 13 -6.48 13.92 -1.46
CA ARG A 13 -6.82 14.18 -0.05
C ARG A 13 -6.81 12.91 0.81
N TYR A 14 -7.20 11.77 0.25
CA TYR A 14 -7.33 10.51 1.00
C TYR A 14 -6.08 9.64 0.95
N ILE A 15 -5.11 9.94 0.09
CA ILE A 15 -3.88 9.14 -0.05
C ILE A 15 -3.18 8.87 1.28
N PRO A 16 -2.99 9.83 2.20
CA PRO A 16 -2.32 9.55 3.48
C PRO A 16 -3.06 8.50 4.32
N ASP A 17 -4.39 8.62 4.43
CA ASP A 17 -5.19 7.67 5.20
C ASP A 17 -5.20 6.28 4.57
N VAL A 18 -5.25 6.21 3.23
CA VAL A 18 -5.22 4.94 2.50
C VAL A 18 -3.85 4.27 2.60
N ALA A 19 -2.76 5.03 2.45
CA ALA A 19 -1.40 4.51 2.57
C ALA A 19 -1.15 3.92 3.97
N ARG A 20 -1.60 4.63 5.02
CA ARG A 20 -1.53 4.14 6.39
C ARG A 20 -2.33 2.84 6.57
N ALA A 21 -3.59 2.81 6.12
CA ALA A 21 -4.43 1.62 6.25
C ALA A 21 -3.85 0.39 5.54
N ILE A 22 -3.27 0.57 4.35
CA ILE A 22 -2.59 -0.51 3.62
C ILE A 22 -1.38 -1.01 4.42
N MET A 23 -0.54 -0.10 4.92
CA MET A 23 0.67 -0.47 5.67
C MET A 23 0.32 -1.17 6.99
N GLU A 24 -0.70 -0.70 7.71
CA GLU A 24 -1.20 -1.34 8.94
C GLU A 24 -1.63 -2.79 8.65
N THR A 25 -2.47 -2.99 7.63
CA THR A 25 -2.94 -4.35 7.25
C THR A 25 -1.80 -5.25 6.79
N LEU A 26 -0.87 -4.75 5.98
CA LEU A 26 0.28 -5.55 5.52
C LEU A 26 1.24 -5.88 6.67
N GLY A 27 1.44 -4.95 7.61
CA GLY A 27 2.23 -5.19 8.82
C GLY A 27 1.61 -6.26 9.71
N GLU A 28 0.29 -6.24 9.90
CA GLU A 28 -0.43 -7.29 10.63
C GLU A 28 -0.23 -8.66 9.97
N ILE A 29 -0.36 -8.75 8.64
CA ILE A 29 -0.18 -10.01 7.90
C ILE A 29 1.28 -10.49 7.94
N ALA A 30 2.25 -9.57 7.86
CA ALA A 30 3.67 -9.90 7.85
C ALA A 30 4.21 -10.33 9.23
N ASP A 31 3.61 -9.84 10.32
CA ASP A 31 3.94 -10.22 11.70
C ASP A 31 3.30 -11.57 12.10
N GLU A 32 2.18 -11.96 11.46
CA GLU A 32 1.58 -13.27 11.66
C GLU A 32 2.57 -14.40 11.31
N SER A 33 2.65 -15.41 12.19
CA SER A 33 3.50 -16.59 11.94
C SER A 33 3.14 -17.23 10.60
N PRO A 34 4.14 -17.67 9.80
CA PRO A 34 3.90 -18.12 8.43
C PRO A 34 2.82 -19.21 8.42
N PRO A 35 1.77 -19.05 7.58
CA PRO A 35 0.65 -19.96 7.59
C PRO A 35 1.13 -21.38 7.30
N LYS A 36 0.48 -22.37 7.92
CA LYS A 36 0.84 -23.81 7.76
C LYS A 36 0.70 -24.33 6.31
N ARG A 37 0.16 -23.50 5.41
CA ARG A 37 0.02 -23.75 3.96
C ARG A 37 0.36 -22.44 3.25
N PRO A 38 0.96 -22.48 2.05
CA PRO A 38 1.17 -21.28 1.25
C PRO A 38 -0.20 -20.66 0.97
N GLN A 39 -0.44 -19.49 1.56
CA GLN A 39 -1.69 -18.74 1.47
C GLN A 39 -1.62 -17.66 0.38
N TYR A 40 -0.39 -17.28 0.02
CA TYR A 40 -0.05 -16.21 -0.90
C TYR A 40 0.75 -16.79 -2.06
N ASP A 41 0.72 -16.12 -3.21
CA ASP A 41 1.66 -16.46 -4.28
C ASP A 41 3.05 -15.89 -3.98
N LYS A 42 4.02 -16.19 -4.85
CA LYS A 42 5.40 -15.77 -4.64
C LYS A 42 5.56 -14.24 -4.65
N GLU A 43 4.75 -13.53 -5.42
CA GLU A 43 4.84 -12.07 -5.54
C GLU A 43 4.33 -11.40 -4.26
N ASP A 44 3.24 -11.92 -3.72
CA ASP A 44 2.67 -11.49 -2.43
C ASP A 44 3.61 -11.83 -1.25
N GLU A 45 4.24 -13.01 -1.24
CA GLU A 45 5.24 -13.39 -0.23
C GLU A 45 6.45 -12.43 -0.25
N GLU A 46 6.95 -12.08 -1.44
CA GLU A 46 8.06 -11.13 -1.60
C GLU A 46 7.66 -9.72 -1.11
N LEU A 47 6.41 -9.31 -1.33
CA LEU A 47 5.90 -8.04 -0.80
C LEU A 47 5.88 -8.04 0.74
N LEU A 48 5.39 -9.10 1.36
CA LEU A 48 5.35 -9.23 2.82
C LEU A 48 6.76 -9.28 3.43
N GLU A 49 7.72 -9.93 2.76
CA GLU A 49 9.13 -9.90 3.17
C GLU A 49 9.68 -8.47 3.15
N LYS A 50 9.39 -7.69 2.10
CA LYS A 50 9.79 -6.28 1.99
C LYS A 50 9.13 -5.36 3.02
N VAL A 51 7.92 -5.69 3.45
CA VAL A 51 7.23 -4.99 4.53
C VAL A 51 7.93 -5.28 5.87
N ASN A 52 8.27 -6.54 6.14
CA ASN A 52 9.03 -6.93 7.34
C ASN A 52 10.46 -6.40 7.38
N SER A 53 11.11 -6.23 6.23
CA SER A 53 12.46 -5.65 6.13
C SER A 53 12.47 -4.12 6.13
N GLU A 54 11.30 -3.48 6.25
CA GLU A 54 11.11 -2.02 6.15
C GLU A 54 11.56 -1.41 4.80
N GLU A 55 11.76 -2.23 3.76
CA GLU A 55 12.04 -1.77 2.39
C GLU A 55 10.79 -1.15 1.74
N VAL A 56 9.62 -1.66 2.09
CA VAL A 56 8.32 -1.07 1.76
C VAL A 56 7.73 -0.44 3.02
N THR A 57 7.43 0.86 2.95
CA THR A 57 6.89 1.64 4.07
C THR A 57 5.62 2.38 3.67
N GLU A 58 4.95 3.02 4.64
CA GLU A 58 3.85 3.95 4.37
C GLU A 58 4.25 5.02 3.33
N MET A 59 5.50 5.51 3.39
CA MET A 59 6.00 6.50 2.43
C MET A 59 6.07 5.94 1.01
N THR A 60 6.50 4.69 0.85
CA THR A 60 6.50 3.98 -0.44
C THR A 60 5.10 3.92 -1.05
N PHE A 61 4.09 3.52 -0.26
CA PHE A 61 2.70 3.48 -0.72
C PHE A 61 2.13 4.86 -1.03
N ARG A 62 2.44 5.86 -0.20
CA ARG A 62 2.02 7.24 -0.41
C ARG A 62 2.54 7.78 -1.75
N ASP A 63 3.81 7.54 -2.05
CA ASP A 63 4.43 7.99 -3.29
C ASP A 63 3.85 7.26 -4.50
N CYS A 64 3.68 5.93 -4.42
CA CYS A 64 3.03 5.14 -5.48
C CYS A 64 1.59 5.59 -5.76
N LEU A 65 0.79 5.79 -4.72
CA LEU A 65 -0.60 6.25 -4.86
C LEU A 65 -0.68 7.66 -5.42
N THR A 66 0.24 8.54 -5.03
CA THR A 66 0.33 9.90 -5.58
C THR A 66 0.65 9.85 -7.07
N GLN A 67 1.69 9.11 -7.46
CA GLN A 67 2.04 8.92 -8.86
C GLN A 67 0.87 8.35 -9.68
N HIS A 68 0.13 7.38 -9.13
CA HIS A 68 -1.01 6.76 -9.81
C HIS A 68 -2.18 7.73 -10.01
N VAL A 69 -2.48 8.58 -9.03
CA VAL A 69 -3.53 9.61 -9.14
C VAL A 69 -3.09 10.77 -10.03
N GLU A 70 -1.78 10.97 -10.16
CA GLU A 70 -1.24 12.06 -10.96
C GLU A 70 -1.11 11.80 -12.45
N GLN A 71 -0.93 10.53 -12.83
CA GLN A 71 -0.94 10.00 -14.20
C GLN A 71 -2.33 10.14 -14.86
#